data_AF-A0AAV9AMT3-F1
#
_entry.id   AF-A0AAV9AMT3-F1
#
_cell.length_a   1.000
_cell.length_b   1.000
_cell.length_c   1.000
_cell.angle_alpha   90.00
_cell.angle_beta   90.00
_cell.angle_gamma   90.00
#
_symmetry.space_group_name_H-M   'P 1'
#
loop_
_entity.id
_entity.type
_entity.pdbx_description
1 polymer ?
#
loop_
_entity_poly.entity_id
_entity_poly.type
_entity_poly.pdbx_seq_one_letter_code
_entity_poly.pdbx_strand_id
1 'polypeptide(L)'
;MKLTGGNKIELAEKIVDPAAVSDALILSDGQQTFATLQQDESTIHLTGKLVDDLRSRLLKDSIEMDLQRGLIQKVFINYYVWTDRSDGLRALVVMEDHSLHLLQQGDIVWSREDGLALIIDVTTSELPLEKECVSVA
;
A
#
# COMPACT_ATOMS: atom_id res chain seq x y z
N MET A 1 -10.37 4.50 -16.28
CA MET A 1 -10.97 4.65 -17.63
C MET A 1 -9.91 4.28 -18.66
N LYS A 2 -10.28 3.70 -19.80
CA LYS A 2 -9.35 3.35 -20.90
C LYS A 2 -9.77 4.08 -22.17
N LEU A 3 -8.81 4.69 -22.85
CA LEU A 3 -9.03 5.27 -24.17
C LEU A 3 -8.88 4.15 -25.21
N THR A 4 -9.90 3.95 -26.04
CA THR A 4 -9.83 3.05 -27.19
C THR A 4 -9.74 3.86 -28.48
N GLY A 5 -9.22 3.24 -29.55
CA GLY A 5 -9.04 3.90 -30.84
C GLY A 5 -10.33 4.57 -31.31
N GLY A 6 -10.24 5.85 -31.69
CA GLY A 6 -11.39 6.67 -32.09
C GLY A 6 -11.89 7.67 -31.03
N ASN A 7 -11.06 8.08 -30.06
CA ASN A 7 -11.42 9.03 -28.98
C ASN A 7 -12.56 8.54 -28.07
N LYS A 8 -12.83 7.24 -28.05
CA LYS A 8 -13.86 6.67 -27.17
C LYS A 8 -13.23 6.30 -25.83
N ILE A 9 -13.80 6.83 -24.76
CA ILE A 9 -13.41 6.48 -23.39
C ILE A 9 -14.35 5.39 -22.89
N GLU A 10 -13.79 4.28 -22.44
CA GLU A 10 -14.53 3.19 -21.83
C GLU A 10 -14.21 3.09 -20.34
N LEU A 11 -15.24 2.81 -19.54
CA LEU A 11 -15.07 2.52 -18.13
C LEU A 11 -14.44 1.12 -18.01
N ALA A 12 -13.18 1.08 -17.56
CA ALA A 12 -12.48 -0.18 -17.37
C ALA A 12 -12.89 -0.89 -16.07
N GLU A 13 -13.01 -0.13 -14.99
CA GLU A 13 -13.29 -0.63 -13.66
C GLU A 13 -13.87 0.50 -12.81
N LYS A 14 -14.79 0.13 -11.91
CA LYS A 14 -15.31 1.00 -10.88
C LYS A 14 -14.82 0.47 -9.54
N ILE A 15 -14.15 1.33 -8.78
CA ILE A 15 -13.70 1.03 -7.42
C ILE A 15 -14.70 1.71 -6.48
N VAL A 16 -15.23 0.94 -5.53
CA VAL A 16 -16.28 1.40 -4.60
C VAL A 16 -15.69 1.79 -3.25
N ASP A 17 -14.70 1.03 -2.80
CA ASP A 17 -14.04 1.21 -1.51
C ASP A 17 -12.94 2.29 -1.56
N PRO A 18 -12.47 2.80 -0.41
CA PRO A 18 -11.32 3.69 -0.34
C PRO A 18 -10.12 3.08 -1.06
N ALA A 19 -9.56 3.83 -1.99
CA ALA A 19 -8.54 3.30 -2.88
C ALA A 19 -7.57 4.38 -3.33
N ALA A 20 -6.34 3.93 -3.60
CA ALA A 20 -5.32 4.74 -4.25
C ALA A 20 -4.82 4.05 -5.51
N VAL A 21 -4.47 4.85 -6.51
CA VAL A 21 -3.91 4.40 -7.78
C VAL A 21 -2.52 5.00 -7.91
N SER A 22 -1.53 4.18 -8.25
CA SER A 22 -0.17 4.67 -8.48
C SER A 22 -0.06 5.35 -9.83
N ASP A 23 1.01 6.11 -10.00
CA ASP A 23 1.48 6.47 -11.33
C ASP A 23 1.89 5.20 -12.11
N ALA A 24 1.90 5.30 -13.44
CA ALA A 24 2.37 4.22 -14.29
C ALA A 24 3.91 4.11 -14.24
N LEU A 25 4.39 2.87 -14.27
CA LEU A 25 5.80 2.51 -14.31
C LEU A 25 6.08 1.68 -15.57
N ILE A 26 7.18 1.99 -16.25
CA ILE A 26 7.65 1.24 -17.43
C ILE A 26 8.45 0.02 -16.94
N LEU A 27 8.08 -1.16 -17.43
CA LEU A 27 8.75 -2.44 -17.19
C LEU A 27 9.94 -2.63 -18.13
N SER A 28 10.81 -3.59 -17.82
CA SER A 28 12.02 -3.89 -18.59
C SER A 28 11.76 -4.28 -20.05
N ASP A 29 10.59 -4.83 -20.35
CA ASP A 29 10.16 -5.23 -21.68
C ASP A 29 9.42 -4.12 -22.46
N GLY A 30 9.34 -2.92 -21.88
CA GLY A 30 8.67 -1.75 -22.45
C GLY A 30 7.18 -1.66 -22.16
N GLN A 31 6.58 -2.66 -21.51
CA GLN A 31 5.19 -2.58 -21.07
C GLN A 31 5.03 -1.58 -19.93
N GLN A 32 3.80 -1.08 -19.72
CA GLN A 32 3.50 -0.19 -18.59
C GLN A 32 2.60 -0.89 -17.59
N THR A 33 2.89 -0.70 -16.31
CA THR A 33 2.06 -1.17 -15.20
C THR A 33 1.70 -0.04 -14.25
N PHE A 34 0.61 -0.21 -13.52
CA PHE A 34 0.27 0.60 -12.36
C PHE A 34 -0.33 -0.31 -11.30
N ALA A 35 -0.35 0.17 -10.05
CA ALA A 35 -1.02 -0.53 -8.97
C ALA A 35 -2.27 0.20 -8.51
N THR A 36 -3.23 -0.60 -8.05
CA THR A 36 -4.37 -0.14 -7.28
C THR A 36 -4.28 -0.75 -5.90
N LEU A 37 -4.44 0.06 -4.86
CA LEU A 37 -4.74 -0.42 -3.52
C LEU A 37 -6.18 -0.12 -3.19
N GLN A 38 -6.86 -1.11 -2.63
CA GLN A 38 -8.22 -1.00 -2.11
C GLN A 38 -8.17 -1.39 -0.64
N GLN A 39 -8.79 -0.59 0.21
CA GLN A 39 -8.89 -0.85 1.64
C GLN A 39 -10.30 -1.36 1.96
N ASP A 40 -10.37 -2.53 2.59
CA ASP A 40 -11.58 -3.02 3.24
C ASP A 40 -11.54 -2.74 4.76
N GLU A 41 -12.38 -3.42 5.55
CA GLU A 41 -12.46 -3.19 7.00
C GLU A 41 -11.16 -3.46 7.76
N SER A 42 -10.23 -4.30 7.30
CA SER A 42 -8.98 -4.53 8.02
C SER A 42 -7.83 -5.01 7.15
N THR A 43 -8.02 -4.96 5.83
CA THR A 43 -7.14 -5.54 4.84
C THR A 43 -6.96 -4.55 3.71
N ILE A 44 -5.73 -4.51 3.22
CA ILE A 44 -5.36 -3.82 2.02
C ILE A 44 -5.17 -4.84 0.90
N HIS A 45 -5.84 -4.63 -0.22
CA HIS A 45 -5.66 -5.39 -1.44
C HIS A 45 -4.80 -4.61 -2.44
N LEU A 46 -3.57 -5.05 -2.65
CA LEU A 46 -2.67 -4.54 -3.68
C LEU A 46 -2.86 -5.35 -4.96
N THR A 47 -3.18 -4.68 -6.06
CA THR A 47 -3.24 -5.31 -7.39
C THR A 47 -2.40 -4.54 -8.39
N GLY A 48 -1.41 -5.19 -9.00
CA GLY A 48 -0.64 -4.67 -10.13
C GLY A 48 -1.27 -5.07 -11.47
N LYS A 49 -1.47 -4.11 -12.37
CA LYS A 49 -2.15 -4.31 -13.67
C LYS A 49 -1.30 -3.76 -14.81
N LEU A 50 -1.34 -4.41 -15.97
CA LEU A 50 -0.77 -3.85 -17.19
C LEU A 50 -1.74 -2.81 -17.77
N VAL A 51 -1.21 -1.69 -18.27
CA VAL A 51 -2.01 -0.61 -18.87
C VAL A 51 -2.75 -1.12 -20.13
N ASP A 52 -2.08 -1.94 -20.93
CA ASP A 52 -2.64 -2.47 -22.17
C ASP A 52 -3.62 -3.62 -21.94
N ASP A 53 -3.43 -4.40 -20.88
CA ASP A 53 -4.32 -5.48 -20.46
C ASP A 53 -4.73 -5.35 -18.99
N LEU A 54 -5.80 -4.59 -18.76
CA LEU A 54 -6.36 -4.34 -17.42
C LEU A 54 -6.98 -5.59 -16.76
N ARG A 55 -7.13 -6.69 -17.51
CA ARG A 55 -7.59 -7.98 -16.96
C ARG A 55 -6.42 -8.81 -16.43
N SER A 56 -5.24 -8.62 -17.00
CA SER A 56 -4.01 -9.24 -16.48
C SER A 56 -3.71 -8.71 -15.08
N ARG A 57 -3.25 -9.62 -14.21
CA ARG A 57 -2.76 -9.29 -12.87
C ARG A 57 -1.30 -9.72 -12.82
N LEU A 58 -0.41 -8.74 -12.74
CA LEU A 58 1.02 -8.97 -12.51
C LEU A 58 1.26 -9.42 -11.08
N LEU A 59 0.51 -8.83 -10.14
CA LEU A 59 0.56 -9.17 -8.72
C LEU A 59 -0.82 -8.98 -8.10
N LYS A 60 -1.17 -9.85 -7.16
CA LYS A 60 -2.31 -9.64 -6.26
C LYS A 60 -1.92 -10.09 -4.85
N ASP A 61 -1.80 -9.13 -3.95
CA ASP A 61 -1.47 -9.36 -2.54
C ASP A 61 -2.58 -8.78 -1.65
N SER A 62 -2.74 -9.40 -0.48
CA SER A 62 -3.63 -8.92 0.59
C SER A 62 -2.82 -8.84 1.88
N ILE A 63 -2.93 -7.72 2.59
CA ILE A 63 -2.15 -7.47 3.81
C ILE A 63 -3.11 -7.00 4.90
N GLU A 64 -3.07 -7.64 6.06
CA GLU A 64 -3.81 -7.17 7.24
C GLU A 64 -3.21 -5.84 7.72
N MET A 65 -4.08 -4.88 8.03
CA MET A 65 -3.65 -3.58 8.52
C MET A 65 -4.48 -3.11 9.70
N ASP A 66 -3.79 -2.45 10.63
CA ASP A 66 -4.41 -1.87 11.81
C ASP A 66 -5.35 -0.72 11.42
N LEU A 67 -6.62 -0.88 11.80
CA LEU A 67 -7.71 0.06 11.61
C LEU A 67 -7.45 1.46 12.17
N GLN A 68 -6.52 1.60 13.13
CA GLN A 68 -6.22 2.88 13.76
C GLN A 68 -5.45 3.86 12.87
N ARG A 69 -4.98 3.42 11.69
CA ARG A 69 -4.10 4.20 10.80
C ARG A 69 -4.82 5.05 9.76
N GLY A 70 -6.16 5.07 9.80
CA GLY A 70 -6.98 5.83 8.86
C GLY A 70 -7.06 5.21 7.45
N LEU A 71 -7.32 6.05 6.44
CA LEU A 71 -7.49 5.62 5.06
C LEU A 71 -6.20 5.70 4.24
N ILE A 72 -6.12 4.92 3.15
CA ILE A 72 -5.04 5.03 2.16
C ILE A 72 -5.13 6.39 1.45
N GLN A 73 -4.04 7.15 1.48
CA GLN A 73 -3.94 8.44 0.80
C GLN A 73 -3.23 8.32 -0.56
N LYS A 74 -2.12 7.59 -0.62
CA LYS A 74 -1.31 7.48 -1.85
C LYS A 74 -0.55 6.17 -1.91
N VAL A 75 -0.22 5.74 -3.13
CA VAL A 75 0.70 4.63 -3.38
C VAL A 75 1.76 5.02 -4.40
N PHE A 76 2.98 4.55 -4.15
CA PHE A 76 4.07 4.50 -5.10
C PHE A 76 4.49 3.06 -5.31
N ILE A 77 4.87 2.71 -6.54
CA ILE A 77 5.34 1.36 -6.85
C ILE A 77 6.79 1.36 -7.31
N ASN A 78 7.47 0.28 -7.01
CA ASN A 78 8.77 -0.04 -7.55
C ASN A 78 8.77 -1.48 -8.04
N TYR A 79 9.17 -1.66 -9.30
CA TYR A 79 9.30 -2.97 -9.93
C TYR A 79 10.76 -3.42 -9.93
N TYR A 80 10.97 -4.72 -9.76
CA TYR A 80 12.29 -5.34 -9.79
C TYR A 80 12.21 -6.75 -10.38
N VAL A 81 13.33 -7.24 -10.90
CA VAL A 81 13.45 -8.60 -11.44
C VAL A 81 14.27 -9.44 -10.47
N TRP A 82 13.73 -10.58 -10.06
CA TRP A 82 14.41 -11.54 -9.19
C TRP A 82 15.54 -12.26 -9.93
N THR A 83 16.42 -12.93 -9.18
CA THR A 83 17.53 -13.71 -9.74
C THR A 83 17.07 -14.89 -10.60
N ASP A 84 15.86 -15.41 -10.34
CA ASP A 84 15.21 -16.45 -11.14
C ASP A 84 14.45 -15.89 -12.37
N ARG A 85 14.59 -14.57 -12.62
CA ARG A 85 13.90 -13.80 -13.67
C ARG A 85 12.39 -13.66 -13.47
N SER A 86 11.89 -13.93 -12.26
CA SER A 86 10.51 -13.59 -11.91
C SER A 86 10.37 -12.09 -11.63
N ASP A 87 9.14 -11.61 -11.83
CA ASP A 87 8.77 -10.22 -11.64
C ASP A 87 8.37 -9.96 -10.20
N GLY A 88 8.91 -8.88 -9.62
CA GLY A 88 8.61 -8.43 -8.27
C GLY A 88 8.09 -6.99 -8.25
N LEU A 89 7.20 -6.71 -7.30
CA LEU A 89 6.69 -5.37 -7.04
C LEU A 89 6.79 -5.05 -5.54
N ARG A 90 7.18 -3.82 -5.23
CA ARG A 90 7.02 -3.21 -3.91
C ARG A 90 6.06 -2.05 -4.03
N ALA A 91 5.26 -1.83 -2.99
CA ALA A 91 4.40 -0.67 -2.88
C ALA A 91 4.74 0.11 -1.62
N LEU A 92 5.02 1.41 -1.75
CA LEU A 92 5.07 2.33 -0.64
C LEU A 92 3.69 2.98 -0.51
N VAL A 93 3.03 2.72 0.60
CA VAL A 93 1.70 3.25 0.94
C VAL A 93 1.86 4.41 1.90
N VAL A 94 1.17 5.50 1.60
CA VAL A 94 1.03 6.67 2.47
C VAL A 94 -0.39 6.65 3.03
N MET A 95 -0.48 6.63 4.35
CA MET A 95 -1.74 6.66 5.09
C MET A 95 -2.13 8.10 5.45
N GLU A 96 -3.40 8.30 5.78
CA GLU A 96 -3.95 9.58 6.20
C GLU A 96 -3.31 10.13 7.49
N ASP A 97 -2.91 9.24 8.42
CA ASP A 97 -2.17 9.60 9.64
C ASP A 97 -0.69 9.95 9.39
N HIS A 98 -0.28 10.03 8.12
CA HIS A 98 1.09 10.22 7.65
C HIS A 98 2.03 9.03 7.90
N SER A 99 1.53 7.87 8.35
CA SER A 99 2.34 6.67 8.39
C SER A 99 2.66 6.16 6.99
N LEU A 100 3.86 5.61 6.86
CA LEU A 100 4.41 5.04 5.63
C LEU A 100 4.60 3.54 5.81
N HIS A 101 4.09 2.75 4.86
CA HIS A 101 4.24 1.29 4.87
C HIS A 101 4.84 0.80 3.56
N LEU A 102 5.94 0.06 3.65
CA LEU A 102 6.52 -0.64 2.51
C LEU A 102 6.00 -2.07 2.47
N LEU A 103 5.23 -2.36 1.43
CA LEU A 103 4.65 -3.66 1.15
C LEU A 103 5.54 -4.45 0.20
N GLN A 104 5.76 -5.72 0.52
CA GLN A 104 6.45 -6.67 -0.33
C GLN A 104 5.91 -8.08 -0.08
N GLN A 105 5.44 -8.76 -1.14
CA GLN A 105 5.07 -10.17 -1.11
C GLN A 105 4.05 -10.54 -0.02
N GLY A 106 3.01 -9.73 0.11
CA GLY A 106 1.96 -9.95 1.12
C GLY A 106 2.30 -9.48 2.54
N ASP A 107 3.50 -8.94 2.78
CA ASP A 107 3.91 -8.47 4.11
C ASP A 107 4.24 -6.97 4.14
N ILE A 108 4.05 -6.35 5.31
CA ILE A 108 4.63 -5.04 5.63
C ILE A 108 6.07 -5.27 6.09
N VAL A 109 7.03 -5.04 5.19
CA VAL A 109 8.46 -5.26 5.48
C VAL A 109 9.10 -4.08 6.21
N TRP A 110 8.45 -2.92 6.19
CA TRP A 110 8.90 -1.73 6.91
C TRP A 110 7.75 -0.75 7.13
N SER A 111 7.78 -0.08 8.28
CA SER A 111 6.84 0.97 8.65
C SER A 111 7.59 2.16 9.21
N ARG A 112 7.09 3.37 8.96
CA ARG A 112 7.59 4.61 9.54
C ARG A 112 6.47 5.56 9.87
N GLU A 113 6.51 6.09 11.09
CA GLU A 113 5.53 7.04 11.59
C GLU A 113 6.03 8.47 11.33
N ASP A 114 5.63 9.06 10.21
CA ASP A 114 6.01 10.43 9.86
C ASP A 114 5.11 11.48 10.52
N GLY A 115 3.98 11.08 11.14
CA GLY A 115 3.18 11.97 11.98
C GLY A 115 3.96 12.56 13.16
N LEU A 116 5.00 11.87 13.64
CA LEU A 116 5.87 12.34 14.72
C LEU A 116 6.87 13.42 14.29
N ALA A 117 6.95 13.76 12.99
CA ALA A 117 7.82 14.85 12.52
C ALA A 117 7.32 16.24 12.96
N LEU A 118 6.05 16.37 13.35
CA LEU A 118 5.46 17.61 13.84
C LEU A 118 4.73 17.39 15.16
N ILE A 119 5.48 17.50 16.25
CA ILE A 119 4.92 17.43 17.60
C ILE A 119 4.51 18.83 18.04
N ILE A 120 3.21 19.01 18.32
CA ILE A 120 2.63 20.29 18.75
C ILE A 120 2.76 20.48 20.26
N ASP A 121 2.62 19.39 21.03
CA ASP A 121 2.71 19.40 22.49
C ASP A 121 3.19 18.02 23.01
N VAL A 122 3.81 18.00 24.20
CA VAL A 122 4.30 16.79 24.86
C VAL A 122 3.97 16.83 26.34
N THR A 123 3.30 15.78 26.83
CA THR A 123 3.08 15.54 28.26
C THR A 123 3.69 14.22 28.67
N THR A 124 4.46 14.21 29.76
CA THR A 124 5.01 12.99 30.36
C THR A 124 4.02 12.41 31.37
N SER A 125 3.72 11.12 31.26
CA SER A 125 2.96 10.37 32.28
C SER A 125 3.86 9.37 32.96
N GLU A 126 3.72 9.25 34.29
CA GLU A 126 4.36 8.19 35.05
C GLU A 126 3.78 6.83 34.62
N LEU A 127 4.65 5.81 34.55
CA LEU A 127 4.21 4.43 34.32
C LEU A 127 3.41 3.93 35.54
N PRO A 128 2.41 3.05 35.34
CA PRO A 128 1.68 2.48 36.46
C PRO A 128 2.64 1.74 37.40
N LEU A 129 2.45 1.91 38.71
CA LEU A 129 3.22 1.16 39.71
C LEU A 129 3.06 -0.34 39.45
N GLU A 130 4.18 -1.06 39.45
CA GLU A 130 4.13 -2.52 39.56
C GLU A 130 3.34 -2.87 40.83
N LYS A 131 2.29 -3.69 40.70
CA LYS A 131 1.62 -4.23 41.88
C LYS A 131 2.66 -5.04 42.65
N GLU A 132 2.73 -4.86 43.96
CA GLU A 132 3.66 -5.46 44.92
C GLU A 132 3.64 -7.02 45.00
N CYS A 133 3.13 -7.73 43.98
CA CYS A 133 2.92 -9.17 44.03
C CYS A 133 2.97 -9.85 42.65
N VAL A 134 4.00 -9.58 41.84
CA VAL A 134 4.40 -10.49 40.76
C VAL A 134 5.88 -10.83 40.94
N SER A 135 6.14 -11.80 41.82
CA SER A 135 7.43 -12.45 41.90
C SER A 135 7.65 -13.26 40.62
N VAL A 136 8.62 -12.85 39.80
CA VAL A 136 9.17 -13.71 38.76
C VAL A 136 10.01 -14.77 39.48
N ALA A 137 9.57 -16.03 39.40
CA ALA A 137 10.33 -17.20 39.81
C ALA A 137 11.17 -17.74 38.64
#